data_AF-A0A8B8LXN1-F1
#
_entry.id   AF-A0A8B8LXN1-F1
#
_cell.length_a   1.000
_cell.length_b   1.000
_cell.length_c   1.000
_cell.angle_alpha   90.00
_cell.angle_beta   90.00
_cell.angle_gamma   90.00
#
_symmetry.space_group_name_H-M   'P 1'
#
loop_
_entity.id
_entity.type
_entity.pdbx_description
1 polymer ?
#
loop_
_entity_poly.entity_id
_entity_poly.type
_entity_poly.pdbx_seq_one_letter_code
_entity_poly.pdbx_strand_id
1 'polypeptide(L)'
;MAGLEQMKPQNLNQIAIRAQQQLITNPNPQLLNPLLALLTSSRNAFFHLYNQMLSHPSSHNHFTFTHALKACSSLHARSKALEIHAHLIKSGHYFDLFIQNSLLHFYLIHDDVVSASRLFRFISSPDVVSWTSMVSGLAKCGFEAEAIRAFSSMNVKPNAATLVSALSACSSLKALRFGKAIHGYGVKLIVDGNVVFDNAVLDLYAKCGSLKNAEKMFVKMSKKDVVSWTTLLMGYKRGGYCEEAFAVFKQMAVDAKAEPNEATVVTVLSACASIGTLSLGQWVHSYIDSRCDLVVDGNIGNALLNMYVKCGDMHMGIMVFDMIGNKDVISWGTIICGLAMNGHGKQALQLFSRMLVQGVPPDDVTFIGLLSACSHEGLVSEGIMFFKAMRDFYGIVPQMRHYGCMIDMYGRAGLFEEAEAILRGMPVEAEGPIWGALLQACKIHGNEKLSEWIGEHLDKKNVGVGTLALLSNLYASSERWDDANKVRKTIRGTGLKKVAGCSWVELETSTNRLDSNLCVA
;
A
#
# COMPACT_ATOMS: atom_id res chain seq x y z
N MET A 1 -13.02 24.72 -4.97
CA MET A 1 -12.59 24.60 -3.55
C MET A 1 -11.13 25.02 -3.42
N ALA A 2 -10.86 26.31 -3.58
CA ALA A 2 -9.59 26.95 -3.24
C ALA A 2 -9.98 28.34 -2.73
N GLY A 3 -9.70 28.63 -1.46
CA GLY A 3 -10.13 29.88 -0.80
C GLY A 3 -10.69 29.74 0.63
N LEU A 4 -10.35 28.69 1.37
CA LEU A 4 -10.52 28.66 2.83
C LEU A 4 -9.14 28.77 3.49
N GLU A 5 -8.50 29.93 3.29
CA GLU A 5 -7.42 30.35 4.18
C GLU A 5 -7.98 30.58 5.57
N GLN A 6 -7.20 30.19 6.59
CA GLN A 6 -7.53 30.29 8.00
C GLN A 6 -7.93 31.73 8.37
N MET A 7 -9.22 31.98 8.60
CA MET A 7 -9.68 33.27 9.12
C MET A 7 -9.06 33.53 10.50
N LYS A 8 -8.47 34.72 10.68
CA LYS A 8 -7.87 35.14 11.96
C LYS A 8 -8.89 35.05 13.11
N PRO A 9 -8.47 34.68 14.35
CA PRO A 9 -9.37 34.55 15.51
C PRO A 9 -10.25 35.76 15.79
N GLN A 10 -9.75 36.97 15.53
CA GLN A 10 -10.50 38.23 15.67
C GLN A 10 -11.73 38.30 14.76
N ASN A 11 -11.65 37.75 13.55
CA ASN A 11 -12.78 37.71 12.60
C ASN A 11 -13.86 36.72 13.06
N LEU A 12 -13.46 35.58 13.66
CA LEU A 12 -14.39 34.58 14.17
C LEU A 12 -15.22 35.11 15.35
N ASN A 13 -14.61 35.88 16.26
CA ASN A 13 -15.32 36.51 17.36
C ASN A 13 -16.32 37.57 16.86
N GLN A 14 -15.96 38.37 15.86
CA GLN A 14 -16.88 39.34 15.25
C GLN A 14 -18.07 38.65 14.57
N ILE A 15 -17.83 37.52 13.89
CA ILE A 15 -18.91 36.70 13.29
C ILE A 15 -19.84 36.15 14.36
N ALA A 16 -19.29 35.64 15.48
CA ALA A 16 -20.08 35.13 16.60
C ALA A 16 -20.95 36.22 17.24
N ILE A 17 -20.41 37.43 17.47
CA ILE A 17 -21.15 38.58 18.00
C ILE A 17 -22.28 38.98 17.04
N ARG A 18 -21.98 39.07 15.74
CA ARG A 18 -22.98 39.38 14.70
C ARG A 18 -24.10 38.33 14.66
N ALA A 19 -23.77 37.06 14.79
CA ALA A 19 -24.75 35.98 14.83
C ALA A 19 -25.64 36.05 16.07
N GLN A 20 -25.08 36.40 17.24
CA GLN A 20 -25.87 36.62 18.45
C GLN A 20 -26.83 37.81 18.33
N GLN A 21 -26.36 38.94 17.79
CA GLN A 21 -27.23 40.09 17.53
C GLN A 21 -28.34 39.75 16.53
N GLN A 22 -28.02 38.99 15.49
CA GLN A 22 -28.99 38.53 14.50
C GLN A 22 -30.03 37.59 15.13
N LEU A 23 -29.61 36.67 16.01
CA LEU A 23 -30.49 35.76 16.71
C LEU A 23 -31.51 36.50 17.60
N ILE A 24 -31.08 37.59 18.25
CA ILE A 24 -31.95 38.43 19.10
C ILE A 24 -32.91 39.27 18.25
N THR A 25 -32.43 39.86 17.14
CA THR A 25 -33.18 40.86 16.37
C THR A 25 -34.11 40.25 15.31
N ASN A 26 -33.69 39.16 14.66
CA ASN A 26 -34.47 38.44 13.66
C ASN A 26 -33.95 36.99 13.54
N PRO A 27 -34.52 36.04 14.30
CA PRO A 27 -34.09 34.64 14.38
C PRO A 27 -34.50 33.85 13.13
N ASN A 28 -34.10 34.31 11.96
CA ASN A 28 -34.36 33.65 10.68
C ASN A 28 -33.20 32.68 10.33
N PRO A 29 -33.46 31.37 10.16
CA PRO A 29 -32.44 30.38 9.81
C PRO A 29 -31.68 30.71 8.52
N GLN A 30 -32.30 31.41 7.57
CA GLN A 30 -31.65 31.80 6.31
C GLN A 30 -30.51 32.81 6.53
N LEU A 31 -30.58 33.61 7.58
CA LEU A 31 -29.53 34.58 7.95
C LEU A 31 -28.50 33.96 8.90
N LEU A 32 -28.93 33.03 9.74
CA LEU A 32 -28.09 32.40 10.76
C LEU A 32 -27.24 31.24 10.23
N ASN A 33 -27.77 30.40 9.34
CA ASN A 33 -27.05 29.24 8.80
C ASN A 33 -25.74 29.61 8.06
N PRO A 34 -25.69 30.69 7.24
CA PRO A 34 -24.43 31.14 6.65
C PRO A 34 -23.38 31.53 7.69
N LEU A 35 -23.78 32.21 8.77
CA LEU A 35 -22.89 32.57 9.87
C LEU A 35 -22.38 31.33 10.61
N LEU A 36 -23.27 30.36 10.85
CA LEU A 36 -22.91 29.07 11.44
C LEU A 36 -21.89 28.32 10.57
N ALA A 37 -22.06 28.30 9.25
CA ALA A 37 -21.13 27.65 8.33
C ALA A 37 -19.70 28.27 8.36
N LEU A 38 -19.60 29.59 8.53
CA LEU A 38 -18.32 30.30 8.66
C LEU A 38 -17.56 29.96 9.94
N LEU A 39 -18.26 29.49 10.98
CA LEU A 39 -17.65 29.12 12.26
C LEU A 39 -17.14 27.67 12.30
N THR A 40 -17.25 26.90 11.21
CA THR A 40 -16.86 25.47 11.16
C THR A 40 -15.40 25.19 11.56
N SER A 41 -14.52 26.18 11.46
CA SER A 41 -13.12 26.12 11.91
C SER A 41 -12.93 26.27 13.43
N SER A 42 -13.94 26.76 14.17
CA SER A 42 -13.90 26.93 15.62
C SER A 42 -14.96 26.10 16.32
N ARG A 43 -14.54 24.96 16.87
CA ARG A 43 -15.41 24.00 17.59
C ARG A 43 -16.29 24.69 18.64
N ASN A 44 -15.70 25.54 19.48
CA ASN A 44 -16.40 26.16 20.60
C ASN A 44 -17.40 27.22 20.13
N ALA A 45 -17.00 28.11 19.22
CA ALA A 45 -17.88 29.17 18.72
C ALA A 45 -19.05 28.58 17.91
N PHE A 46 -18.77 27.56 17.08
CA PHE A 46 -19.79 26.87 16.29
C PHE A 46 -20.86 26.23 17.18
N PHE A 47 -20.46 25.36 18.12
CA PHE A 47 -21.43 24.64 18.94
C PHE A 47 -22.13 25.54 19.95
N HIS A 48 -21.50 26.64 20.39
CA HIS A 48 -22.17 27.64 21.22
C HIS A 48 -23.32 28.32 20.46
N LEU A 49 -23.06 28.85 19.25
CA LEU A 49 -24.10 29.46 18.42
C LEU A 49 -25.20 28.45 18.05
N TYR A 50 -24.81 27.22 17.66
CA TYR A 50 -25.76 26.14 17.36
C TYR A 50 -26.72 25.88 18.53
N ASN A 51 -26.20 25.73 19.76
CA ASN A 51 -27.04 25.51 20.94
C ASN A 51 -27.96 26.71 21.22
N GLN A 52 -27.52 27.95 20.97
CA GLN A 52 -28.36 29.14 21.09
C GLN A 52 -29.47 29.19 20.03
N MET A 53 -29.21 28.71 18.82
CA MET A 53 -30.25 28.57 17.79
C MET A 53 -31.29 27.49 18.19
N LEU A 54 -30.87 26.42 18.88
CA LEU A 54 -31.82 25.43 19.36
C LEU A 54 -32.77 25.94 20.46
N SER A 55 -32.41 27.00 21.20
CA SER A 55 -33.29 27.56 22.23
C SER A 55 -34.44 28.39 21.66
N HIS A 56 -34.41 28.73 20.37
CA HIS A 56 -35.46 29.50 19.68
C HIS A 56 -36.10 28.64 18.56
N PRO A 57 -37.39 28.24 18.68
CA PRO A 57 -38.05 27.33 17.73
C PRO A 57 -38.02 27.78 16.27
N SER A 58 -38.07 29.09 16.01
CA SER A 58 -38.08 29.64 14.64
C SER A 58 -36.68 29.77 14.02
N SER A 59 -35.62 29.53 14.79
CA SER A 59 -34.25 29.90 14.39
C SER A 59 -33.42 28.77 13.78
N HIS A 60 -33.97 27.57 13.71
CA HIS A 60 -33.32 26.41 13.09
C HIS A 60 -34.24 25.70 12.08
N ASN A 61 -33.62 25.01 11.13
CA ASN A 61 -34.29 24.18 10.13
C ASN A 61 -33.39 22.98 9.76
N HIS A 62 -33.79 22.16 8.78
CA HIS A 62 -32.99 21.01 8.36
C HIS A 62 -31.55 21.39 7.98
N PHE A 63 -31.33 22.55 7.36
CA PHE A 63 -29.98 23.02 7.05
C PHE A 63 -29.14 23.27 8.32
N THR A 64 -29.72 23.79 9.40
CA THR A 64 -29.00 23.99 10.66
C THR A 64 -28.44 22.66 11.18
N PHE A 65 -29.25 21.60 11.15
CA PHE A 65 -28.84 20.27 11.59
C PHE A 65 -27.80 19.64 10.65
N THR A 66 -27.96 19.77 9.33
CA THR A 66 -26.98 19.23 8.38
C THR A 66 -25.61 19.91 8.49
N HIS A 67 -25.57 21.24 8.71
CA HIS A 67 -24.31 21.95 8.98
C HIS A 67 -23.68 21.48 10.29
N ALA A 68 -24.47 21.28 11.35
CA ALA A 68 -23.96 20.81 12.63
C ALA A 68 -23.39 19.39 12.56
N LEU A 69 -24.06 18.48 11.85
CA LEU A 69 -23.56 17.13 11.62
C LEU A 69 -22.29 17.13 10.76
N LYS A 70 -22.23 17.96 9.71
CA LYS A 70 -21.02 18.13 8.90
C LYS A 70 -19.84 18.66 9.72
N ALA A 71 -20.08 19.64 10.61
CA ALA A 71 -19.07 20.13 11.53
C ALA A 71 -18.62 19.05 12.52
N CYS A 72 -19.52 18.19 12.99
CA CYS A 72 -19.15 17.04 13.81
C CYS A 72 -18.27 16.05 13.06
N SER A 73 -18.51 15.83 11.76
CA SER A 73 -17.65 15.00 10.91
C SER A 73 -16.24 15.57 10.76
N SER A 74 -16.11 16.88 10.51
CA SER A 74 -14.80 17.50 10.34
C SER A 74 -14.01 17.67 11.65
N LEU A 75 -14.72 17.85 12.77
CA LEU A 75 -14.11 18.06 14.10
C LEU A 75 -14.00 16.76 14.92
N HIS A 76 -14.35 15.61 14.34
CA HIS A 76 -14.43 14.31 15.01
C HIS A 76 -15.20 14.35 16.35
N ALA A 77 -16.26 15.17 16.41
CA ALA A 77 -17.03 15.43 17.63
C ALA A 77 -18.16 14.41 17.83
N ARG A 78 -17.81 13.13 18.00
CA ARG A 78 -18.77 12.01 18.05
C ARG A 78 -19.87 12.17 19.11
N SER A 79 -19.51 12.57 20.32
CA SER A 79 -20.48 12.75 21.41
C SER A 79 -21.55 13.79 21.06
N LYS A 80 -21.14 14.91 20.46
CA LYS A 80 -22.06 15.97 20.05
C LYS A 80 -22.96 15.54 18.90
N ALA A 81 -22.45 14.79 17.94
CA ALA A 81 -23.29 14.22 16.87
C ALA A 81 -24.37 13.26 17.41
N LEU A 82 -24.04 12.45 18.41
CA LEU A 82 -25.02 11.57 19.05
C LEU A 82 -26.07 12.35 19.85
N GLU A 83 -25.66 13.44 20.51
CA GLU A 83 -26.59 14.39 21.16
C GLU A 83 -27.55 15.01 20.13
N ILE A 84 -27.02 15.48 19.00
CA ILE A 84 -27.81 16.04 17.89
C ILE A 84 -28.77 14.98 17.34
N HIS A 85 -28.32 13.75 17.11
CA HIS A 85 -29.17 12.66 16.64
C HIS A 85 -30.31 12.35 17.62
N ALA A 86 -30.01 12.28 18.92
CA ALA A 86 -31.04 12.09 19.94
C ALA A 86 -32.06 13.25 19.97
N HIS A 87 -31.59 14.49 19.81
CA HIS A 87 -32.45 15.67 19.73
C HIS A 87 -33.35 15.64 18.48
N LEU A 88 -32.82 15.22 17.32
CA LEU A 88 -33.58 15.08 16.08
C LEU A 88 -34.73 14.09 16.21
N ILE A 89 -34.50 12.97 16.93
CA ILE A 89 -35.54 11.98 17.23
C ILE A 89 -36.61 12.59 18.15
N LYS A 90 -36.20 13.24 19.25
CA LYS A 90 -37.13 13.84 20.22
C LYS A 90 -37.95 14.99 19.66
N SER A 91 -37.38 15.79 18.77
CA SER A 91 -38.04 16.95 18.15
C SER A 91 -38.86 16.61 16.91
N GLY A 92 -38.85 15.35 16.44
CA GLY A 92 -39.58 14.91 15.26
C GLY A 92 -38.92 15.25 13.91
N HIS A 93 -37.83 16.01 13.90
CA HIS A 93 -37.09 16.36 12.68
C HIS A 93 -36.35 15.17 12.03
N TYR A 94 -36.20 14.06 12.75
CA TYR A 94 -35.49 12.87 12.27
C TYR A 94 -35.99 12.30 10.93
N PHE A 95 -37.25 12.52 10.56
CA PHE A 95 -37.82 12.01 9.32
C PHE A 95 -37.51 12.86 8.08
N ASP A 96 -36.80 13.98 8.24
CA ASP A 96 -36.30 14.78 7.11
C ASP A 96 -35.16 14.04 6.40
N LEU A 97 -35.31 13.81 5.09
CA LEU A 97 -34.36 13.04 4.29
C LEU A 97 -32.96 13.69 4.21
N PHE A 98 -32.87 15.03 4.20
CA PHE A 98 -31.58 15.72 4.18
C PHE A 98 -30.80 15.51 5.48
N ILE A 99 -31.53 15.48 6.61
CA ILE A 99 -30.97 15.18 7.92
C ILE A 99 -30.53 13.71 8.00
N GLN A 100 -31.36 12.78 7.54
CA GLN A 100 -31.02 11.35 7.49
C GLN A 100 -29.79 11.09 6.62
N ASN A 101 -29.69 11.72 5.45
CA ASN A 101 -28.51 11.65 4.58
C ASN A 101 -27.24 12.20 5.25
N SER A 102 -27.36 13.29 6.02
CA SER A 102 -26.25 13.86 6.78
C SER A 102 -25.80 12.96 7.93
N LEU A 103 -26.74 12.29 8.62
CA LEU A 103 -26.44 11.30 9.64
C LEU A 103 -25.78 10.04 9.05
N LEU A 104 -26.26 9.54 7.90
CA LEU A 104 -25.62 8.44 7.17
C LEU A 104 -24.15 8.74 6.88
N HIS A 105 -23.89 9.91 6.30
CA HIS A 105 -22.55 10.36 5.99
C HIS A 105 -21.66 10.45 7.24
N PHE A 106 -22.20 11.01 8.34
CA PHE A 106 -21.49 11.08 9.62
C PHE A 106 -21.09 9.70 10.14
N TYR A 107 -22.02 8.74 10.17
CA TYR A 107 -21.75 7.40 10.68
C TYR A 107 -20.71 6.65 9.83
N LEU A 108 -20.82 6.74 8.50
CA LEU A 108 -19.90 6.07 7.58
C LEU A 108 -18.49 6.66 7.62
N ILE A 109 -18.32 7.98 7.81
CA ILE A 109 -16.98 8.59 7.97
C ILE A 109 -16.28 8.12 9.25
N HIS A 110 -17.03 7.72 10.28
CA HIS A 110 -16.48 7.22 11.55
C HIS A 110 -16.49 5.70 11.64
N ASP A 111 -16.57 5.01 10.50
CA ASP A 111 -16.58 3.54 10.38
C ASP A 111 -17.71 2.84 11.19
N ASP A 112 -18.77 3.56 11.56
CA ASP A 112 -19.95 3.02 12.25
C ASP A 112 -20.97 2.50 11.23
N VAL A 113 -20.55 1.46 10.51
CA VAL A 113 -21.33 0.84 9.42
C VAL A 113 -22.65 0.25 9.93
N VAL A 114 -22.68 -0.22 11.18
CA VAL A 114 -23.88 -0.80 11.80
C VAL A 114 -24.96 0.26 11.99
N SER A 115 -24.61 1.40 12.58
CA SER A 115 -25.56 2.51 12.79
C SER A 115 -26.02 3.10 11.46
N ALA A 116 -25.11 3.27 10.49
CA ALA A 116 -25.44 3.73 9.15
C ALA A 116 -26.43 2.78 8.44
N SER A 117 -26.14 1.47 8.44
CA SER A 117 -26.99 0.47 7.81
C SER A 117 -28.37 0.39 8.46
N ARG A 118 -28.43 0.52 9.79
CA ARG A 118 -29.69 0.58 10.53
C ARG A 118 -30.50 1.81 10.14
N LEU A 119 -29.88 2.99 10.13
CA LEU A 119 -30.53 4.24 9.72
C LEU A 119 -31.07 4.13 8.30
N PHE A 120 -30.27 3.63 7.35
CA PHE A 120 -30.66 3.50 5.96
C PHE A 120 -31.93 2.66 5.76
N ARG A 121 -32.10 1.58 6.54
CA ARG A 121 -33.31 0.73 6.51
C ARG A 121 -34.58 1.45 6.94
N PHE A 122 -34.47 2.53 7.73
CA PHE A 122 -35.62 3.35 8.14
C PHE A 122 -35.97 4.45 7.15
N ILE A 123 -35.14 4.70 6.13
CA ILE A 123 -35.46 5.65 5.07
C ILE A 123 -36.50 5.02 4.14
N SER A 124 -37.73 5.54 4.17
CA SER A 124 -38.86 4.94 3.43
C SER A 124 -38.69 5.05 1.90
N SER A 125 -38.09 6.14 1.42
CA SER A 125 -37.80 6.37 0.00
C SER A 125 -36.39 6.95 -0.15
N PRO A 126 -35.36 6.09 -0.19
CA PRO A 126 -33.97 6.56 -0.30
C PRO A 126 -33.73 7.19 -1.67
N ASP A 127 -33.19 8.41 -1.68
CA ASP A 127 -32.83 9.11 -2.91
C ASP A 127 -31.42 8.76 -3.40
N VAL A 128 -31.00 9.37 -4.51
CA VAL A 128 -29.65 9.14 -5.05
C VAL A 128 -28.55 9.51 -4.05
N VAL A 129 -28.80 10.48 -3.15
CA VAL A 129 -27.83 10.90 -2.13
C VAL A 129 -27.73 9.87 -1.00
N SER A 130 -28.85 9.30 -0.55
CA SER A 130 -28.88 8.21 0.42
C SER A 130 -28.09 7.00 -0.10
N TRP A 131 -28.40 6.56 -1.33
CA TRP A 131 -27.73 5.43 -1.96
C TRP A 131 -26.25 5.70 -2.23
N THR A 132 -25.90 6.89 -2.74
CA THR A 132 -24.49 7.27 -2.96
C THR A 132 -23.71 7.27 -1.65
N SER A 133 -24.31 7.77 -0.56
CA SER A 133 -23.69 7.76 0.76
C SER A 133 -23.40 6.34 1.21
N MET A 134 -24.38 5.42 1.10
CA MET A 134 -24.17 4.01 1.44
C MET A 134 -23.11 3.32 0.59
N VAL A 135 -23.19 3.41 -0.74
CA VAL A 135 -22.24 2.75 -1.64
C VAL A 135 -20.81 3.27 -1.41
N SER A 136 -20.65 4.59 -1.34
CA SER A 136 -19.32 5.20 -1.15
C SER A 136 -18.76 4.99 0.25
N GLY A 137 -19.60 5.05 1.29
CA GLY A 137 -19.18 4.81 2.66
C GLY A 137 -18.77 3.36 2.89
N LEU A 138 -19.60 2.39 2.47
CA LEU A 138 -19.27 0.96 2.57
C LEU A 138 -17.96 0.62 1.85
N ALA A 139 -17.76 1.15 0.64
CA ALA A 139 -16.52 0.94 -0.12
C ALA A 139 -15.29 1.52 0.60
N LYS A 140 -15.42 2.66 1.28
CA LYS A 140 -14.32 3.28 2.05
C LYS A 140 -14.01 2.55 3.35
N CYS A 141 -15.03 1.99 4.00
CA CYS A 141 -14.88 1.22 5.24
C CYS A 141 -14.39 -0.23 5.00
N GLY A 142 -14.05 -0.62 3.76
CA GLY A 142 -13.59 -1.98 3.43
C GLY A 142 -14.70 -3.04 3.38
N PHE A 143 -15.95 -2.62 3.16
CA PHE A 143 -17.10 -3.50 2.96
C PHE A 143 -17.50 -3.50 1.48
N GLU A 144 -16.58 -3.88 0.59
CA GLU A 144 -16.77 -3.75 -0.86
C GLU A 144 -17.89 -4.64 -1.39
N ALA A 145 -18.11 -5.81 -0.80
CA ALA A 145 -19.17 -6.73 -1.22
C ALA A 145 -20.55 -6.14 -0.91
N GLU A 146 -20.70 -5.54 0.27
CA GLU A 146 -21.88 -4.80 0.70
C GLU A 146 -22.11 -3.57 -0.19
N ALA A 147 -21.05 -2.84 -0.55
CA ALA A 147 -21.13 -1.68 -1.44
C ALA A 147 -21.67 -2.08 -2.83
N ILE A 148 -21.19 -3.19 -3.39
CA ILE A 148 -21.69 -3.76 -4.65
C ILE A 148 -23.16 -4.17 -4.52
N ARG A 149 -23.53 -4.86 -3.43
CA ARG A 149 -24.94 -5.25 -3.18
C ARG A 149 -25.85 -4.03 -3.07
N ALA A 150 -25.42 -3.00 -2.33
CA ALA A 150 -26.15 -1.74 -2.19
C ALA A 150 -26.35 -1.06 -3.55
N PHE A 151 -25.31 -1.00 -4.39
CA PHE A 151 -25.41 -0.48 -5.75
C PHE A 151 -26.39 -1.27 -6.61
N SER A 152 -26.35 -2.60 -6.55
CA SER A 152 -27.28 -3.48 -7.28
C SER A 152 -28.73 -3.32 -6.83
N SER A 153 -28.98 -2.95 -5.58
CA SER A 153 -30.34 -2.73 -5.04
C SER A 153 -30.90 -1.34 -5.30
N MET A 154 -30.13 -0.43 -5.91
CA MET A 154 -30.60 0.93 -6.21
C MET A 154 -31.79 0.90 -7.15
N ASN A 155 -32.88 1.53 -6.72
CA ASN A 155 -34.09 1.75 -7.51
C ASN A 155 -34.15 3.15 -8.14
N VAL A 156 -33.11 3.96 -7.93
CA VAL A 156 -32.95 5.29 -8.52
C VAL A 156 -31.72 5.32 -9.41
N LYS A 157 -31.72 6.21 -10.41
CA LYS A 157 -30.61 6.38 -11.35
C LYS A 157 -29.36 6.85 -10.60
N PRO A 158 -28.23 6.10 -10.63
CA PRO A 158 -27.01 6.49 -9.93
C PRO A 158 -26.38 7.72 -10.59
N ASN A 159 -25.57 8.45 -9.83
CA ASN A 159 -24.75 9.54 -10.36
C ASN A 159 -23.30 9.06 -10.57
N ALA A 160 -22.44 9.94 -11.11
CA ALA A 160 -21.04 9.60 -11.38
C ALA A 160 -20.28 9.15 -10.11
N ALA A 161 -20.53 9.79 -8.96
CA ALA A 161 -19.88 9.42 -7.70
C ALA A 161 -20.30 8.03 -7.21
N THR A 162 -21.57 7.66 -7.40
CA THR A 162 -22.06 6.30 -7.12
C THR A 162 -21.33 5.28 -7.99
N LEU A 163 -21.23 5.52 -9.29
CA LEU A 163 -20.58 4.61 -10.25
C LEU A 163 -19.09 4.44 -9.94
N VAL A 164 -18.39 5.54 -9.65
CA VAL A 164 -16.96 5.52 -9.24
C VAL A 164 -16.77 4.65 -8.00
N SER A 165 -17.64 4.80 -6.99
CA SER A 165 -17.56 4.03 -5.75
C SER A 165 -17.87 2.54 -5.95
N ALA A 166 -18.82 2.22 -6.82
CA ALA A 166 -19.12 0.84 -7.18
C ALA A 166 -17.97 0.20 -7.98
N LEU A 167 -17.34 0.95 -8.89
CA LEU A 167 -16.15 0.51 -9.64
C LEU A 167 -14.95 0.27 -8.72
N SER A 168 -14.70 1.15 -7.73
CA SER A 168 -13.61 0.95 -6.78
C SER A 168 -13.82 -0.31 -5.93
N ALA A 169 -15.05 -0.56 -5.48
CA ALA A 169 -15.40 -1.80 -4.79
C ALA A 169 -15.18 -3.05 -5.68
N CYS A 170 -15.55 -2.96 -6.96
CA CYS A 170 -15.28 -4.03 -7.93
C CYS A 170 -13.79 -4.26 -8.15
N SER A 171 -13.00 -3.17 -8.19
CA SER A 171 -11.55 -3.19 -8.37
C SER A 171 -10.86 -3.91 -7.22
N SER A 172 -11.23 -3.60 -5.97
CA SER A 172 -10.73 -4.28 -4.76
C SER A 172 -11.05 -5.77 -4.75
N LEU A 173 -12.29 -6.14 -5.07
CA LEU A 173 -12.74 -7.55 -5.11
C LEU A 173 -12.35 -8.31 -6.38
N LYS A 174 -11.66 -7.66 -7.33
CA LYS A 174 -11.37 -8.19 -8.66
C LYS A 174 -12.64 -8.69 -9.40
N ALA A 175 -13.78 -8.05 -9.16
CA ALA A 175 -15.09 -8.39 -9.71
C ALA A 175 -15.26 -7.87 -11.16
N LEU A 176 -14.38 -8.32 -12.06
CA LEU A 176 -14.26 -7.79 -13.43
C LEU A 176 -15.56 -7.83 -14.24
N ARG A 177 -16.35 -8.90 -14.10
CA ARG A 177 -17.62 -9.05 -14.86
C ARG A 177 -18.63 -7.96 -14.48
N PHE A 178 -18.79 -7.71 -13.18
CA PHE A 178 -19.71 -6.70 -12.69
C PHE A 178 -19.20 -5.29 -13.00
N GLY A 179 -17.89 -5.05 -12.80
CA GLY A 179 -17.26 -3.79 -13.18
C GLY A 179 -17.40 -3.44 -14.67
N LYS A 180 -17.31 -4.43 -15.57
CA LYS A 180 -17.59 -4.23 -17.01
C LYS A 180 -19.04 -3.80 -17.27
N ALA A 181 -20.00 -4.36 -16.55
CA ALA A 181 -21.40 -3.96 -16.66
C ALA A 181 -21.59 -2.51 -16.20
N ILE A 182 -20.96 -2.12 -15.08
CA ILE A 182 -20.98 -0.73 -14.58
C ILE A 182 -20.33 0.22 -15.59
N HIS A 183 -19.18 -0.15 -16.16
CA HIS A 183 -18.52 0.66 -17.20
C HIS A 183 -19.45 0.88 -18.40
N GLY A 184 -20.05 -0.19 -18.94
CA GLY A 184 -21.00 -0.08 -20.06
C GLY A 184 -22.24 0.76 -19.73
N TYR A 185 -22.72 0.70 -18.49
CA TYR A 185 -23.82 1.54 -18.00
C TYR A 185 -23.41 3.02 -17.88
N GLY A 186 -22.22 3.29 -17.33
CA GLY A 186 -21.68 4.64 -17.16
C GLY A 186 -21.40 5.36 -18.49
N VAL A 187 -20.93 4.65 -19.51
CA VAL A 187 -20.75 5.21 -20.87
C VAL A 187 -22.06 5.73 -21.47
N LYS A 188 -23.20 5.09 -21.15
CA LYS A 188 -24.52 5.57 -21.61
C LYS A 188 -25.05 6.75 -20.79
N LEU A 189 -24.56 6.91 -19.57
CA LEU A 189 -25.05 7.88 -18.61
C LEU A 189 -24.29 9.21 -18.66
N ILE A 190 -22.97 9.14 -18.81
CA ILE A 190 -22.04 10.27 -18.69
C ILE A 190 -21.71 10.75 -20.11
N VAL A 191 -22.42 11.79 -20.56
CA VAL A 191 -22.36 12.26 -21.96
C VAL A 191 -21.09 13.06 -22.25
N ASP A 192 -20.61 13.87 -21.32
CA ASP A 192 -19.50 14.82 -21.55
C ASP A 192 -18.10 14.31 -21.17
N GLY A 193 -17.95 13.01 -20.93
CA GLY A 193 -16.73 12.43 -20.38
C GLY A 193 -16.47 12.86 -18.93
N ASN A 194 -15.81 12.01 -18.15
CA ASN A 194 -15.51 12.33 -16.75
C ASN A 194 -14.22 11.63 -16.34
N VAL A 195 -13.13 12.40 -16.22
CA VAL A 195 -11.80 11.88 -15.89
C VAL A 195 -11.79 11.06 -14.60
N VAL A 196 -12.63 11.40 -13.61
CA VAL A 196 -12.74 10.65 -12.35
C VAL A 196 -13.39 9.27 -12.58
N PHE A 197 -14.43 9.22 -13.41
CA PHE A 197 -15.05 7.96 -13.81
C PHE A 197 -14.10 7.12 -14.68
N ASP A 198 -13.44 7.74 -15.64
CA ASP A 198 -12.50 7.06 -16.53
C ASP A 198 -11.31 6.48 -15.76
N ASN A 199 -10.77 7.23 -14.78
CA ASN A 199 -9.74 6.74 -13.85
C ASN A 199 -10.24 5.54 -13.01
N ALA A 200 -11.51 5.55 -12.56
CA ALA A 200 -12.07 4.42 -11.83
C ALA A 200 -12.24 3.17 -12.71
N VAL A 201 -12.62 3.33 -13.98
CA VAL A 201 -12.67 2.24 -14.96
C VAL A 201 -11.27 1.72 -15.29
N LEU A 202 -10.29 2.62 -15.43
CA LEU A 202 -8.90 2.27 -15.67
C LEU A 202 -8.33 1.45 -14.50
N ASP A 203 -8.56 1.90 -13.26
CA ASP A 203 -8.16 1.19 -12.04
C ASP A 203 -8.80 -0.20 -11.95
N LEU A 204 -10.11 -0.31 -12.23
CA LEU A 204 -10.79 -1.60 -12.31
C LEU A 204 -10.06 -2.57 -13.25
N TYR A 205 -9.79 -2.14 -14.49
CA TYR A 205 -9.14 -3.02 -15.46
C TYR A 205 -7.71 -3.37 -15.05
N ALA A 206 -6.95 -2.40 -14.54
CA ALA A 206 -5.59 -2.61 -14.06
C ALA A 206 -5.53 -3.61 -12.89
N LYS A 207 -6.32 -3.40 -11.83
CA LYS A 207 -6.34 -4.28 -10.65
C LYS A 207 -6.90 -5.68 -10.94
N CYS A 208 -7.80 -5.80 -11.90
CA CYS A 208 -8.31 -7.09 -12.37
C CYS A 208 -7.36 -7.83 -13.33
N GLY A 209 -6.16 -7.30 -13.62
CA GLY A 209 -5.19 -7.89 -14.54
C GLY A 209 -5.59 -7.82 -16.02
N SER A 210 -6.64 -7.05 -16.36
CA SER A 210 -7.15 -6.90 -17.71
C SER A 210 -6.44 -5.75 -18.46
N LEU A 211 -5.10 -5.78 -18.52
CA LEU A 211 -4.26 -4.67 -18.99
C LEU A 211 -4.58 -4.21 -20.41
N LYS A 212 -4.89 -5.12 -21.35
CA LYS A 212 -5.34 -4.76 -22.70
C LYS A 212 -6.59 -3.87 -22.72
N ASN A 213 -7.51 -4.04 -21.77
CA ASN A 213 -8.68 -3.17 -21.65
C ASN A 213 -8.34 -1.86 -20.94
N ALA A 214 -7.39 -1.88 -20.00
CA ALA A 214 -6.86 -0.68 -19.36
C ALA A 214 -6.19 0.23 -20.40
N GLU A 215 -5.31 -0.31 -21.25
CA GLU A 215 -4.68 0.40 -22.37
C GLU A 215 -5.70 1.01 -23.33
N LYS A 216 -6.68 0.22 -23.78
CA LYS A 216 -7.75 0.69 -24.66
C LYS A 216 -8.56 1.81 -24.04
N MET A 217 -8.84 1.72 -22.74
CA MET A 217 -9.52 2.78 -22.01
C MET A 217 -8.65 4.04 -21.97
N PHE A 218 -7.39 3.90 -21.55
CA PHE A 218 -6.43 4.99 -21.45
C PHE A 218 -6.29 5.76 -22.77
N VAL A 219 -6.11 5.06 -23.89
CA VAL A 219 -6.03 5.69 -25.23
C VAL A 219 -7.29 6.51 -25.53
N LYS A 220 -8.48 6.00 -25.20
CA LYS A 220 -9.77 6.67 -25.44
C LYS A 220 -10.04 7.88 -24.54
N MET A 221 -9.35 8.02 -23.41
CA MET A 221 -9.54 9.15 -22.51
C MET A 221 -9.18 10.47 -23.19
N SER A 222 -10.12 11.41 -23.24
CA SER A 222 -9.94 12.74 -23.83
C SER A 222 -8.98 13.61 -23.01
N LYS A 223 -9.07 13.52 -21.69
CA LYS A 223 -8.16 14.16 -20.73
C LYS A 223 -7.53 13.09 -19.84
N LYS A 224 -6.22 13.16 -19.70
CA LYS A 224 -5.42 12.30 -18.82
C LYS A 224 -4.78 13.19 -17.78
N ASP A 225 -4.99 12.88 -16.51
CA ASP A 225 -4.31 13.54 -15.41
C ASP A 225 -3.23 12.61 -14.82
N VAL A 226 -2.52 13.09 -13.80
CA VAL A 226 -1.49 12.31 -13.10
C VAL A 226 -2.06 10.95 -12.67
N VAL A 227 -3.29 10.93 -12.15
CA VAL A 227 -3.95 9.69 -11.69
C VAL A 227 -4.14 8.71 -12.85
N SER A 228 -4.52 9.16 -14.05
CA SER A 228 -4.63 8.29 -15.23
C SER A 228 -3.32 7.58 -15.55
N TRP A 229 -2.22 8.33 -15.61
CA TRP A 229 -0.90 7.80 -15.93
C TRP A 229 -0.37 6.86 -14.85
N THR A 230 -0.43 7.28 -13.57
CA THR A 230 0.03 6.47 -12.44
C THR A 230 -0.77 5.17 -12.33
N THR A 231 -2.08 5.19 -12.62
CA THR A 231 -2.93 3.99 -12.57
C THR A 231 -2.54 2.96 -13.63
N LEU A 232 -2.28 3.40 -14.88
CA LEU A 232 -1.83 2.50 -15.94
C LEU A 232 -0.45 1.92 -15.61
N LEU A 233 0.49 2.75 -15.15
CA LEU A 233 1.84 2.36 -14.75
C LEU A 233 1.80 1.32 -13.61
N MET A 234 1.00 1.56 -12.57
CA MET A 234 0.79 0.59 -11.49
C MET A 234 0.19 -0.73 -11.99
N GLY A 235 -0.70 -0.67 -12.99
CA GLY A 235 -1.26 -1.85 -13.65
C GLY A 235 -0.16 -2.73 -14.26
N TYR A 236 0.71 -2.14 -15.08
CA TYR A 236 1.83 -2.84 -15.68
C TYR A 236 2.81 -3.40 -14.65
N LYS A 237 3.20 -2.59 -13.66
CA LYS A 237 4.06 -3.04 -12.54
C LYS A 237 3.49 -4.29 -11.85
N ARG A 238 2.19 -4.29 -11.52
CA ARG A 238 1.53 -5.44 -10.86
C ARG A 238 1.46 -6.68 -11.74
N GLY A 239 1.41 -6.49 -13.05
CA GLY A 239 1.47 -7.58 -14.02
C GLY A 239 2.89 -8.10 -14.27
N GLY A 240 3.93 -7.47 -13.72
CA GLY A 240 5.33 -7.81 -14.00
C GLY A 240 5.86 -7.25 -15.32
N TYR A 241 5.12 -6.36 -15.98
CA TYR A 241 5.43 -5.72 -17.25
C TYR A 241 6.22 -4.42 -17.02
N CYS A 242 7.43 -4.56 -16.49
CA CYS A 242 8.20 -3.42 -16.00
C CYS A 242 8.73 -2.50 -17.12
N GLU A 243 9.03 -3.04 -18.30
CA GLU A 243 9.43 -2.25 -19.47
C GLU A 243 8.27 -1.37 -19.95
N GLU A 244 7.06 -1.91 -20.02
CA GLU A 244 5.85 -1.17 -20.38
C GLU A 244 5.53 -0.12 -19.32
N ALA A 245 5.73 -0.42 -18.03
CA ALA A 245 5.58 0.57 -16.96
C ALA A 245 6.55 1.75 -17.13
N PHE A 246 7.81 1.47 -17.49
CA PHE A 246 8.79 2.52 -17.79
C PHE A 246 8.45 3.29 -19.08
N ALA A 247 7.96 2.62 -20.12
CA ALA A 247 7.54 3.27 -21.35
C ALA A 247 6.40 4.28 -21.10
N VAL A 248 5.42 3.91 -20.27
CA VAL A 248 4.35 4.81 -19.82
C VAL A 248 4.91 6.00 -19.03
N PHE A 249 5.87 5.77 -18.12
CA PHE A 249 6.53 6.84 -17.38
C PHE A 249 7.26 7.82 -18.29
N LYS A 250 8.08 7.29 -19.22
CA LYS A 250 8.83 8.09 -20.19
C LYS A 250 7.89 8.89 -21.08
N GLN A 251 6.79 8.29 -21.54
CA GLN A 251 5.77 8.99 -22.31
C GLN A 251 5.14 10.13 -21.49
N MET A 252 4.78 9.89 -20.23
CA MET A 252 4.24 10.91 -19.33
C MET A 252 5.22 12.09 -19.15
N ALA A 253 6.50 11.78 -18.94
CA ALA A 253 7.55 12.78 -18.76
C ALA A 253 7.78 13.63 -20.03
N VAL A 254 7.67 13.04 -21.22
CA VAL A 254 7.84 13.73 -22.51
C VAL A 254 6.59 14.53 -22.92
N ASP A 255 5.40 13.99 -22.71
CA ASP A 255 4.14 14.63 -23.11
C ASP A 255 3.88 15.95 -22.37
N ALA A 256 4.46 16.13 -21.18
CA ALA A 256 4.40 17.33 -20.32
C ALA A 256 3.00 17.86 -19.97
N LYS A 257 1.92 17.17 -20.38
CA LYS A 257 0.52 17.52 -20.08
C LYS A 257 0.13 17.20 -18.63
N ALA A 258 0.80 16.23 -18.04
CA ALA A 258 0.67 15.84 -16.64
C ALA A 258 2.05 15.40 -16.17
N GLU A 259 2.57 16.09 -15.17
CA GLU A 259 3.93 15.83 -14.69
C GLU A 259 3.95 14.69 -13.67
N PRO A 260 4.88 13.74 -13.79
CA PRO A 260 5.09 12.71 -12.78
C PRO A 260 5.29 13.30 -11.38
N ASN A 261 4.46 12.87 -10.43
CA ASN A 261 4.60 13.22 -9.03
C ASN A 261 5.39 12.15 -8.25
N GLU A 262 5.64 12.41 -6.97
CA GLU A 262 6.28 11.47 -6.03
C GLU A 262 5.75 10.04 -6.15
N ALA A 263 4.43 9.85 -6.11
CA ALA A 263 3.81 8.52 -6.20
C ALA A 263 4.12 7.80 -7.53
N THR A 264 4.20 8.54 -8.63
CA THR A 264 4.55 8.00 -9.95
C THR A 264 6.01 7.55 -9.98
N VAL A 265 6.91 8.40 -9.49
CA VAL A 265 8.36 8.15 -9.47
C VAL A 265 8.71 6.97 -8.56
N VAL A 266 8.15 6.92 -7.35
CA VAL A 266 8.31 5.78 -6.42
C VAL A 266 7.82 4.48 -7.06
N THR A 267 6.72 4.53 -7.82
CA THR A 267 6.17 3.34 -8.47
C THR A 267 7.12 2.80 -9.55
N VAL A 268 7.68 3.66 -10.41
CA VAL A 268 8.62 3.24 -11.46
C VAL A 268 9.96 2.79 -10.88
N LEU A 269 10.50 3.46 -9.86
CA LEU A 269 11.73 3.03 -9.17
C LEU A 269 11.58 1.64 -8.57
N SER A 270 10.43 1.38 -7.92
CA SER A 270 10.12 0.06 -7.39
C SER A 270 9.94 -1.00 -8.48
N ALA A 271 9.47 -0.61 -9.68
CA ALA A 271 9.43 -1.52 -10.83
C ALA A 271 10.86 -1.86 -11.29
N CYS A 272 11.74 -0.86 -11.49
CA CYS A 272 13.15 -1.06 -11.83
C CYS A 272 13.86 -1.96 -10.82
N ALA A 273 13.65 -1.72 -9.52
CA ALA A 273 14.22 -2.51 -8.43
C ALA A 273 13.75 -3.98 -8.43
N SER A 274 12.58 -4.28 -9.01
CA SER A 274 12.02 -5.63 -9.04
C SER A 274 12.61 -6.48 -10.16
N ILE A 275 13.04 -5.85 -11.26
CA ILE A 275 13.68 -6.52 -12.41
C ILE A 275 15.20 -6.35 -12.44
N GLY A 276 15.76 -5.47 -11.61
CA GLY A 276 17.20 -5.24 -11.52
C GLY A 276 17.76 -4.41 -12.67
N THR A 277 16.97 -3.52 -13.28
CA THR A 277 17.42 -2.73 -14.45
C THR A 277 17.99 -1.39 -14.02
N LEU A 278 19.32 -1.33 -13.97
CA LEU A 278 20.05 -0.17 -13.47
C LEU A 278 19.91 1.05 -14.39
N SER A 279 20.04 0.88 -15.71
CA SER A 279 19.93 2.00 -16.66
C SER A 279 18.61 2.77 -16.58
N LEU A 280 17.49 2.04 -16.46
CA LEU A 280 16.17 2.64 -16.30
C LEU A 280 16.08 3.39 -14.98
N GLY A 281 16.59 2.80 -13.90
CA GLY A 281 16.65 3.45 -12.59
C GLY A 281 17.49 4.73 -12.60
N GLN A 282 18.64 4.72 -13.25
CA GLN A 282 19.49 5.90 -13.44
C GLN A 282 18.78 6.98 -14.26
N TRP A 283 18.04 6.61 -15.30
CA TRP A 283 17.24 7.57 -16.07
C TRP A 283 16.18 8.24 -15.19
N VAL A 284 15.48 7.48 -14.35
CA VAL A 284 14.52 8.04 -13.39
C VAL A 284 15.23 8.93 -12.37
N HIS A 285 16.42 8.58 -11.90
CA HIS A 285 17.21 9.42 -10.99
C HIS A 285 17.59 10.75 -11.64
N SER A 286 18.09 10.75 -12.88
CA SER A 286 18.37 11.99 -13.62
C SER A 286 17.12 12.83 -13.84
N TYR A 287 15.95 12.20 -14.03
CA TYR A 287 14.68 12.89 -14.10
C TYR A 287 14.34 13.59 -12.77
N ILE A 288 14.53 12.91 -11.62
CA ILE A 288 14.34 13.50 -10.29
C ILE A 288 15.27 14.69 -10.09
N ASP A 289 16.56 14.56 -10.43
CA ASP A 289 17.54 15.65 -10.27
C ASP A 289 17.20 16.88 -11.14
N SER A 290 16.52 16.67 -12.27
CA SER A 290 16.06 17.76 -13.14
C SER A 290 14.85 18.52 -12.60
N ARG A 291 14.27 18.08 -11.47
CA ARG A 291 12.97 18.51 -10.94
C ARG A 291 13.10 19.04 -9.52
N CYS A 292 12.98 20.35 -9.35
CA CYS A 292 13.12 20.99 -8.04
C CYS A 292 12.02 20.62 -7.04
N ASP A 293 10.87 20.14 -7.51
CA ASP A 293 9.75 19.68 -6.68
C ASP A 293 9.90 18.23 -6.18
N LEU A 294 10.84 17.46 -6.74
CA LEU A 294 11.10 16.06 -6.39
C LEU A 294 12.36 15.96 -5.53
N VAL A 295 12.21 16.20 -4.23
CA VAL A 295 13.33 16.15 -3.29
C VAL A 295 13.70 14.69 -2.99
N VAL A 296 14.99 14.36 -3.05
CA VAL A 296 15.57 13.06 -2.64
C VAL A 296 15.57 12.95 -1.11
N ASP A 297 14.39 12.82 -0.53
CA ASP A 297 14.15 12.58 0.90
C ASP A 297 12.88 11.69 1.04
N GLY A 298 12.59 11.21 2.25
CA GLY A 298 11.40 10.41 2.54
C GLY A 298 11.19 9.25 1.57
N ASN A 299 10.02 9.17 0.93
CA ASN A 299 9.69 8.05 0.05
C ASN A 299 10.54 8.00 -1.23
N ILE A 300 10.91 9.15 -1.80
CA ILE A 300 11.74 9.20 -3.02
C ILE A 300 13.14 8.69 -2.70
N GLY A 301 13.75 9.19 -1.63
CA GLY A 301 15.06 8.74 -1.16
C GLY A 301 15.08 7.23 -0.88
N ASN A 302 14.08 6.73 -0.16
CA ASN A 302 13.94 5.30 0.13
C ASN A 302 13.74 4.44 -1.13
N ALA A 303 12.95 4.92 -2.09
CA ALA A 303 12.71 4.22 -3.34
C ALA A 303 13.97 4.17 -4.24
N LEU A 304 14.72 5.28 -4.33
CA LEU A 304 15.99 5.35 -5.05
C LEU A 304 17.04 4.44 -4.41
N LEU A 305 17.18 4.51 -3.08
CA LEU A 305 18.09 3.67 -2.31
C LEU A 305 17.81 2.19 -2.56
N ASN A 306 16.55 1.77 -2.40
CA ASN A 306 16.16 0.38 -2.65
C ASN A 306 16.36 -0.03 -4.13
N MET A 307 16.18 0.89 -5.08
CA MET A 307 16.46 0.62 -6.49
C MET A 307 17.94 0.34 -6.73
N TYR A 308 18.84 1.24 -6.30
CA TYR A 308 20.29 1.04 -6.48
C TYR A 308 20.80 -0.21 -5.76
N VAL A 309 20.37 -0.41 -4.51
CA VAL A 309 20.74 -1.60 -3.71
C VAL A 309 20.33 -2.90 -4.40
N LYS A 310 19.10 -2.97 -4.94
CA LYS A 310 18.61 -4.19 -5.61
C LYS A 310 19.20 -4.38 -7.01
N CYS A 311 19.62 -3.31 -7.67
CA CYS A 311 20.35 -3.38 -8.93
C CYS A 311 21.85 -3.68 -8.74
N GLY A 312 22.34 -3.78 -7.50
CA GLY A 312 23.72 -4.14 -7.18
C GLY A 312 24.72 -2.97 -7.21
N ASP A 313 24.28 -1.75 -7.51
CA ASP A 313 25.12 -0.55 -7.46
C ASP A 313 25.14 0.02 -6.03
N MET A 314 25.91 -0.66 -5.17
CA MET A 314 26.03 -0.30 -3.76
C MET A 314 26.66 1.08 -3.56
N HIS A 315 27.55 1.49 -4.46
CA HIS A 315 28.20 2.80 -4.37
C HIS A 315 27.18 3.93 -4.48
N MET A 316 26.34 3.91 -5.53
CA MET A 316 25.25 4.88 -5.66
C MET A 316 24.21 4.73 -4.55
N GLY A 317 23.96 3.51 -4.07
CA GLY A 317 23.12 3.26 -2.91
C GLY A 317 23.60 4.03 -1.66
N ILE A 318 24.90 3.97 -1.35
CA ILE A 318 25.49 4.72 -0.23
C ILE A 318 25.40 6.24 -0.45
N MET A 319 25.66 6.72 -1.68
CA MET A 319 25.51 8.14 -2.00
C MET A 319 24.08 8.63 -1.77
N VAL A 320 23.08 7.91 -2.27
CA VAL A 320 21.66 8.24 -2.04
C VAL A 320 21.33 8.19 -0.56
N PHE A 321 21.80 7.17 0.17
CA PHE A 321 21.61 7.10 1.61
C PHE A 321 22.14 8.35 2.31
N ASP A 322 23.35 8.81 1.98
CA ASP A 322 23.93 10.00 2.58
C ASP A 322 23.19 11.29 2.19
N MET A 323 22.61 11.37 0.98
CA MET A 323 21.78 12.50 0.54
C MET A 323 20.45 12.64 1.32
N ILE A 324 19.87 11.54 1.81
CA ILE A 324 18.62 11.57 2.58
C ILE A 324 18.83 12.39 3.86
N GLY A 325 18.13 13.51 3.99
CA GLY A 325 18.26 14.38 5.16
C GLY A 325 17.76 13.71 6.44
N ASN A 326 16.54 13.17 6.40
CA ASN A 326 15.90 12.51 7.55
C ASN A 326 15.79 11.01 7.31
N LYS A 327 16.84 10.28 7.72
CA LYS A 327 16.91 8.82 7.57
C LYS A 327 15.97 8.14 8.56
N ASP A 328 14.92 7.50 8.04
CA ASP A 328 14.01 6.66 8.80
C ASP A 328 14.48 5.19 8.87
N VAL A 329 13.74 4.37 9.62
CA VAL A 329 14.02 2.94 9.79
C VAL A 329 14.09 2.19 8.45
N ILE A 330 13.33 2.63 7.44
CA ILE A 330 13.31 2.05 6.10
C ILE A 330 14.64 2.31 5.39
N SER A 331 15.15 3.55 5.44
CA SER A 331 16.43 3.89 4.81
C SER A 331 17.60 3.10 5.43
N TRP A 332 17.65 3.01 6.76
CA TRP A 332 18.63 2.24 7.51
C TRP A 332 18.53 0.73 7.22
N GLY A 333 17.33 0.15 7.33
CA GLY A 333 17.11 -1.26 7.07
C GLY A 333 17.48 -1.66 5.64
N THR A 334 17.16 -0.80 4.66
CA THR A 334 17.47 -1.05 3.25
C THR A 334 18.97 -1.10 2.99
N ILE A 335 19.75 -0.11 3.47
CA ILE A 335 21.19 -0.09 3.23
C ILE A 335 21.92 -1.21 4.01
N ILE A 336 21.49 -1.52 5.23
CA ILE A 336 22.06 -2.61 6.04
C ILE A 336 21.83 -3.96 5.34
N CYS A 337 20.60 -4.25 4.91
CA CYS A 337 20.29 -5.45 4.13
C CYS A 337 21.07 -5.49 2.82
N GLY A 338 21.15 -4.35 2.12
CA GLY A 338 21.88 -4.22 0.87
C GLY A 338 23.36 -4.61 1.01
N LEU A 339 24.05 -4.03 1.99
CA LEU A 339 25.45 -4.33 2.26
C LEU A 339 25.65 -5.79 2.63
N ALA A 340 24.77 -6.35 3.47
CA ALA A 340 24.81 -7.77 3.84
C ALA A 340 24.71 -8.69 2.60
N MET A 341 23.76 -8.41 1.69
CA MET A 341 23.53 -9.20 0.48
C MET A 341 24.66 -9.06 -0.55
N ASN A 342 25.35 -7.93 -0.58
CA ASN A 342 26.46 -7.67 -1.52
C ASN A 342 27.84 -8.02 -0.93
N GLY A 343 27.90 -8.78 0.18
CA GLY A 343 29.16 -9.27 0.75
C GLY A 343 29.96 -8.21 1.53
N HIS A 344 29.30 -7.13 1.98
CA HIS A 344 29.90 -6.08 2.79
C HIS A 344 29.40 -6.17 4.25
N GLY A 345 29.42 -7.37 4.84
CA GLY A 345 28.78 -7.63 6.14
C GLY A 345 29.34 -6.76 7.28
N LYS A 346 30.65 -6.51 7.30
CA LYS A 346 31.28 -5.62 8.29
C LYS A 346 30.77 -4.18 8.22
N GLN A 347 30.56 -3.65 7.00
CA GLN A 347 30.01 -2.30 6.83
C GLN A 347 28.54 -2.25 7.28
N ALA A 348 27.77 -3.32 7.08
CA ALA A 348 26.40 -3.41 7.57
C ALA A 348 26.35 -3.29 9.11
N LEU A 349 27.26 -3.95 9.84
CA LEU A 349 27.36 -3.84 11.30
C LEU A 349 27.79 -2.43 11.77
N GLN A 350 28.67 -1.77 11.01
CA GLN A 350 29.05 -0.38 11.28
C GLN A 350 27.87 0.59 11.09
N LEU A 351 27.08 0.43 10.03
CA LEU A 351 25.88 1.23 9.82
C LEU A 351 24.83 1.00 10.89
N PHE A 352 24.65 -0.24 11.36
CA PHE A 352 23.77 -0.50 12.51
C PHE A 352 24.22 0.23 13.77
N SER A 353 25.52 0.27 14.04
CA SER A 353 26.05 1.04 15.17
C SER A 353 25.75 2.54 15.01
N ARG A 354 25.89 3.09 13.80
CA ARG A 354 25.53 4.48 13.47
C ARG A 354 24.03 4.76 13.63
N MET A 355 23.17 3.82 13.23
CA MET A 355 21.71 3.88 13.41
C MET A 355 21.34 4.05 14.88
N LEU A 356 21.95 3.26 15.77
CA LEU A 356 21.71 3.34 17.21
C LEU A 356 22.17 4.68 17.80
N VAL A 357 23.34 5.19 17.36
CA VAL A 357 23.84 6.51 17.78
C VAL A 357 22.91 7.65 17.36
N GLN A 358 22.25 7.52 16.21
CA GLN A 358 21.25 8.48 15.75
C GLN A 358 19.86 8.31 16.40
N GLY A 359 19.72 7.35 17.31
CA GLY A 359 18.47 7.14 18.05
C GLY A 359 17.33 6.56 17.20
N VAL A 360 17.63 5.96 16.05
CA VAL A 360 16.62 5.29 15.23
C VAL A 360 16.49 3.85 15.72
N PRO A 361 15.33 3.41 16.22
CA PRO A 361 15.16 2.05 16.72
C PRO A 361 15.15 1.05 15.55
N PRO A 362 15.85 -0.09 15.66
CA PRO A 362 15.82 -1.13 14.65
C PRO A 362 14.47 -1.85 14.61
N ASP A 363 14.10 -2.32 13.43
CA ASP A 363 12.92 -3.16 13.17
C ASP A 363 13.32 -4.59 12.76
N ASP A 364 12.32 -5.40 12.42
CA ASP A 364 12.53 -6.77 11.95
C ASP A 364 13.39 -6.83 10.67
N VAL A 365 13.20 -5.90 9.73
CA VAL A 365 14.01 -5.83 8.51
C VAL A 365 15.47 -5.56 8.83
N THR A 366 15.76 -4.67 9.78
CA THR A 366 17.11 -4.38 10.23
C THR A 366 17.82 -5.63 10.76
N PHE A 367 17.12 -6.44 11.59
CA PHE A 367 17.68 -7.68 12.11
C PHE A 367 17.86 -8.76 11.05
N ILE A 368 17.01 -8.84 10.03
CA ILE A 368 17.28 -9.71 8.86
C ILE A 368 18.61 -9.35 8.20
N GLY A 369 18.88 -8.05 8.01
CA GLY A 369 20.15 -7.57 7.45
C GLY A 369 21.35 -7.95 8.31
N LEU A 370 21.27 -7.74 9.63
CA LEU A 370 22.33 -8.11 10.58
C LEU A 370 22.63 -9.61 10.57
N LEU A 371 21.59 -10.45 10.68
CA LEU A 371 21.75 -11.89 10.70
C LEU A 371 22.29 -12.43 9.36
N SER A 372 21.87 -11.83 8.24
CA SER A 372 22.41 -12.17 6.92
C SER A 372 23.89 -11.79 6.80
N ALA A 373 24.29 -10.61 7.31
CA ALA A 373 25.69 -10.20 7.36
C ALA A 373 26.53 -11.18 8.20
N CYS A 374 26.03 -11.57 9.37
CA CYS A 374 26.69 -12.57 10.22
C CYS A 374 26.81 -13.93 9.53
N SER A 375 25.76 -14.37 8.81
CA SER A 375 25.78 -15.61 8.05
C SER A 375 26.85 -15.61 6.95
N HIS A 376 26.96 -14.52 6.18
CA HIS A 376 27.91 -14.42 5.08
C HIS A 376 29.36 -14.26 5.54
N GLU A 377 29.61 -13.56 6.64
CA GLU A 377 30.95 -13.34 7.21
C GLU A 377 31.39 -14.45 8.18
N GLY A 378 30.50 -15.40 8.52
CA GLY A 378 30.79 -16.46 9.49
C GLY A 378 30.85 -15.97 10.95
N LEU A 379 30.23 -14.83 11.26
CA LEU A 379 30.20 -14.23 12.60
C LEU A 379 29.10 -14.86 13.47
N VAL A 380 29.26 -16.14 13.80
CA VAL A 380 28.24 -16.95 14.50
C VAL A 380 27.88 -16.35 15.87
N SER A 381 28.89 -15.95 16.65
CA SER A 381 28.71 -15.40 18.00
C SER A 381 27.88 -14.11 17.98
N GLU A 382 28.19 -13.22 17.05
CA GLU A 382 27.49 -11.95 16.84
C GLU A 382 26.06 -12.20 16.35
N GLY A 383 25.86 -13.16 15.43
CA GLY A 383 24.52 -13.52 14.96
C GLY A 383 23.62 -14.04 16.09
N ILE A 384 24.15 -14.86 16.99
CA ILE A 384 23.46 -15.32 18.20
C ILE A 384 23.11 -14.14 19.12
N MET A 385 24.05 -13.22 19.31
CA MET A 385 23.84 -12.02 20.11
C MET A 385 22.71 -11.17 19.53
N PHE A 386 22.72 -10.90 18.23
CA PHE A 386 21.67 -10.11 17.57
C PHE A 386 20.31 -10.80 17.62
N PHE A 387 20.24 -12.11 17.39
CA PHE A 387 18.98 -12.86 17.48
C PHE A 387 18.36 -12.80 18.88
N LYS A 388 19.18 -12.90 19.92
CA LYS A 388 18.73 -12.73 21.32
C LYS A 388 18.32 -11.29 21.61
N ALA A 389 19.14 -10.31 21.23
CA ALA A 389 18.85 -8.90 21.45
C ALA A 389 17.53 -8.46 20.80
N MET A 390 17.24 -8.93 19.59
CA MET A 390 15.98 -8.68 18.88
C MET A 390 14.75 -9.03 19.75
N ARG A 391 14.77 -10.20 20.37
CA ARG A 391 13.67 -10.69 21.24
C ARG A 391 13.69 -10.03 22.61
N ASP A 392 14.85 -10.06 23.27
CA ASP A 392 14.96 -9.79 24.71
C ASP A 392 15.05 -8.29 25.02
N PHE A 393 15.64 -7.50 24.12
CA PHE A 393 15.84 -6.06 24.31
C PHE A 393 14.88 -5.21 23.47
N TYR A 394 14.68 -5.57 22.20
CA TYR A 394 13.81 -4.80 21.29
C TYR A 394 12.37 -5.29 21.25
N GLY A 395 12.05 -6.44 21.84
CA GLY A 395 10.68 -7.00 21.84
C GLY A 395 10.18 -7.40 20.45
N ILE A 396 11.07 -7.59 19.48
CA ILE A 396 10.73 -7.96 18.11
C ILE A 396 10.59 -9.48 18.05
N VAL A 397 9.41 -9.94 17.66
CA VAL A 397 9.08 -11.37 17.56
C VAL A 397 9.75 -11.97 16.30
N PRO A 398 10.59 -13.01 16.45
CA PRO A 398 11.20 -13.68 15.31
C PRO A 398 10.20 -14.20 14.28
N GLN A 399 10.30 -13.65 13.07
CA GLN A 399 9.61 -14.14 11.87
C GLN A 399 10.44 -15.19 11.14
N MET A 400 9.77 -15.92 10.24
CA MET A 400 10.33 -16.97 9.39
C MET A 400 11.70 -16.66 8.77
N ARG A 401 11.90 -15.43 8.26
CA ARG A 401 13.17 -15.00 7.67
C ARG A 401 14.33 -14.96 8.66
N HIS A 402 14.11 -14.56 9.92
CA HIS A 402 15.15 -14.53 10.94
C HIS A 402 15.66 -15.94 11.27
N TYR A 403 14.73 -16.89 11.42
CA TYR A 403 15.09 -18.31 11.59
C TYR A 403 15.87 -18.84 10.38
N GLY A 404 15.45 -18.46 9.16
CA GLY A 404 16.20 -18.79 7.95
C GLY A 404 17.64 -18.28 7.96
N CYS A 405 17.88 -17.03 8.39
CA CYS A 405 19.23 -16.49 8.52
C CYS A 405 20.06 -17.24 9.57
N MET A 406 19.47 -17.58 10.73
CA MET A 406 20.15 -18.35 11.78
C MET A 406 20.55 -19.75 11.29
N ILE A 407 19.63 -20.43 10.59
CA ILE A 407 19.86 -21.77 10.06
C ILE A 407 20.91 -21.75 8.95
N ASP A 408 20.88 -20.76 8.05
CA ASP A 408 21.92 -20.56 7.03
C ASP A 408 23.29 -20.32 7.68
N MET A 409 23.34 -19.49 8.73
CA MET A 409 24.57 -19.20 9.48
C MET A 409 25.16 -20.45 10.15
N TYR A 410 24.36 -21.20 10.91
CA TYR A 410 24.82 -22.44 11.53
C TYR A 410 25.19 -23.51 10.50
N GLY A 411 24.39 -23.65 9.44
CA GLY A 411 24.67 -24.59 8.35
C GLY A 411 26.00 -24.29 7.66
N ARG A 412 26.28 -23.02 7.34
CA ARG A 412 27.58 -22.59 6.78
C ARG A 412 28.74 -22.89 7.73
N ALA A 413 28.56 -22.69 9.02
CA ALA A 413 29.55 -22.98 10.05
C ALA A 413 29.73 -24.47 10.37
N GLY A 414 28.88 -25.36 9.83
CA GLY A 414 28.90 -26.80 10.13
C GLY A 414 28.31 -27.17 11.50
N LEU A 415 27.63 -26.23 12.15
CA LEU A 415 27.00 -26.37 13.47
C LEU A 415 25.59 -26.96 13.33
N PHE A 416 25.52 -28.23 12.92
CA PHE A 416 24.27 -28.87 12.53
C PHE A 416 23.31 -29.15 13.69
N GLU A 417 23.83 -29.43 14.88
CA GLU A 417 23.01 -29.68 16.07
C GLU A 417 22.27 -28.41 16.47
N GLU A 418 22.93 -27.26 16.43
CA GLU A 418 22.36 -25.94 16.69
C GLU A 418 21.36 -25.55 15.60
N ALA A 419 21.66 -25.84 14.33
CA ALA A 419 20.74 -25.61 13.23
C ALA A 419 19.43 -26.41 13.39
N GLU A 420 19.53 -27.68 13.78
CA GLU A 420 18.37 -28.54 14.05
C GLU A 420 17.59 -28.08 15.29
N ALA A 421 18.28 -27.67 16.35
CA ALA A 421 17.64 -27.13 17.56
C ALA A 421 16.82 -25.87 17.26
N ILE A 422 17.36 -24.94 16.46
CA ILE A 422 16.63 -23.75 16.01
C ILE A 422 15.41 -24.13 15.18
N LEU A 423 15.57 -25.05 14.22
CA LEU A 423 14.50 -25.51 13.35
C LEU A 423 13.34 -26.13 14.15
N ARG A 424 13.64 -26.98 15.14
CA ARG A 424 12.64 -27.60 16.03
C ARG A 424 11.96 -26.60 16.96
N GLY A 425 12.64 -25.51 17.31
CA GLY A 425 12.11 -24.44 18.16
C GLY A 425 11.24 -23.40 17.44
N MET A 426 11.04 -23.55 16.13
CA MET A 426 10.22 -22.61 15.35
C MET A 426 8.72 -22.76 15.69
N PRO A 427 7.97 -21.63 15.78
CA PRO A 427 6.53 -21.66 16.07
C PRO A 427 5.67 -22.11 14.88
N VAL A 428 6.27 -22.22 13.69
CA VAL A 428 5.62 -22.55 12.43
C VAL A 428 6.49 -23.54 11.64
N GLU A 429 5.86 -24.35 10.79
CA GLU A 429 6.59 -25.30 9.93
C GLU A 429 7.52 -24.57 8.96
N ALA A 430 8.68 -25.18 8.70
CA ALA A 430 9.68 -24.59 7.84
C ALA A 430 9.30 -24.66 6.35
N GLU A 431 9.43 -23.53 5.67
CA GLU A 431 9.25 -23.35 4.23
C GLU A 431 10.50 -23.77 3.44
N GLY A 432 10.31 -23.90 2.13
CA GLY A 432 11.35 -24.32 1.18
C GLY A 432 12.71 -23.63 1.27
N PRO A 433 12.82 -22.29 1.50
CA PRO A 433 14.12 -21.62 1.62
C PRO A 433 14.97 -22.10 2.80
N ILE A 434 14.36 -22.43 3.95
CA ILE A 434 15.08 -22.93 5.13
C ILE A 434 15.63 -24.32 4.87
N TRP A 435 14.80 -25.21 4.32
CA TRP A 435 15.24 -26.53 3.87
C TRP A 435 16.33 -26.44 2.81
N GLY A 436 16.22 -25.48 1.90
CA GLY A 436 17.22 -25.21 0.88
C GLY A 436 18.57 -24.81 1.47
N ALA A 437 18.59 -23.94 2.48
CA ALA A 437 19.80 -23.54 3.19
C ALA A 437 20.47 -24.73 3.90
N LEU A 438 19.71 -25.57 4.59
CA LEU A 438 20.22 -26.78 5.24
C LEU A 438 20.76 -27.81 4.25
N LEU A 439 20.05 -28.06 3.15
CA LEU A 439 20.52 -28.97 2.09
C LEU A 439 21.79 -28.43 1.44
N GLN A 440 21.89 -27.11 1.23
CA GLN A 440 23.10 -26.49 0.73
C GLN A 440 24.27 -26.66 1.71
N ALA A 441 24.04 -26.50 3.02
CA ALA A 441 25.03 -26.77 4.05
C ALA A 441 25.46 -28.25 4.09
N CYS A 442 24.51 -29.19 3.97
CA CYS A 442 24.81 -30.62 3.88
C CYS A 442 25.69 -30.93 2.68
N LYS A 443 25.44 -30.28 1.53
CA LYS A 443 26.26 -30.41 0.33
C LYS A 443 27.69 -29.89 0.55
N ILE A 444 27.84 -28.75 1.22
CA ILE A 444 29.15 -28.13 1.48
C ILE A 444 29.99 -29.01 2.41
N HIS A 445 29.38 -29.55 3.47
CA HIS A 445 30.09 -30.30 4.52
C HIS A 445 30.00 -31.82 4.39
N GLY A 446 29.33 -32.35 3.36
CA GLY A 446 29.15 -33.79 3.15
C GLY A 446 28.30 -34.49 4.21
N ASN A 447 27.32 -33.80 4.82
CA ASN A 447 26.48 -34.38 5.87
C ASN A 447 25.29 -35.16 5.28
N GLU A 448 25.54 -36.41 4.89
CA GLU A 448 24.53 -37.27 4.27
C GLU A 448 23.36 -37.59 5.21
N LYS A 449 23.65 -37.84 6.50
CA LYS A 449 22.64 -38.20 7.51
C LYS A 449 21.59 -37.11 7.65
N LEU A 450 22.02 -35.85 7.76
CA LEU A 450 21.09 -34.74 7.86
C LEU A 450 20.31 -34.54 6.55
N SER A 451 20.94 -34.74 5.40
CA SER A 451 20.26 -34.64 4.11
C SER A 451 19.12 -35.67 3.95
N GLU A 452 19.31 -36.87 4.50
CA GLU A 452 18.30 -37.94 4.53
C GLU A 452 17.14 -37.59 5.46
N TRP A 453 17.45 -37.14 6.68
CA TRP A 453 16.45 -36.68 7.65
C TRP A 453 15.56 -35.57 7.06
N ILE A 454 16.16 -34.59 6.36
CA ILE A 454 15.43 -33.54 5.63
C ILE A 454 14.51 -34.16 4.56
N GLY A 455 14.99 -35.16 3.82
CA GLY A 455 14.23 -35.83 2.77
C GLY A 455 12.99 -36.59 3.25
N GLU A 456 12.96 -37.00 4.52
CA GLU A 456 11.83 -37.63 5.20
C GLU A 456 10.85 -36.62 5.78
N HIS A 457 11.35 -35.50 6.31
CA HIS A 457 10.55 -34.51 7.04
C HIS A 457 10.02 -33.37 6.15
N LEU A 458 10.61 -33.14 4.96
CA LEU A 458 10.09 -32.11 4.07
C LEU A 458 8.82 -32.57 3.34
N ASP A 459 7.79 -31.73 3.37
CA ASP A 459 6.63 -31.91 2.50
C ASP A 459 6.99 -31.53 1.06
N LYS A 460 7.30 -32.55 0.26
CA LYS A 460 7.69 -32.42 -1.14
C LYS A 460 6.63 -31.75 -2.02
N LYS A 461 5.38 -31.62 -1.57
CA LYS A 461 4.30 -30.95 -2.31
C LYS A 461 4.24 -29.44 -2.06
N ASN A 462 4.75 -28.98 -0.92
CA ASN A 462 4.68 -27.58 -0.49
C ASN A 462 6.02 -26.83 -0.58
N VAL A 463 7.02 -27.44 -1.21
CA VAL A 463 8.38 -26.89 -1.30
C VAL A 463 8.75 -26.55 -2.75
N GLY A 464 9.47 -25.45 -2.93
CA GLY A 464 9.87 -24.95 -4.24
C GLY A 464 10.78 -25.90 -5.03
N VAL A 465 10.72 -25.82 -6.36
CA VAL A 465 11.50 -26.66 -7.29
C VAL A 465 13.01 -26.59 -7.04
N GLY A 466 13.53 -25.43 -6.62
CA GLY A 466 14.96 -25.26 -6.32
C GLY A 466 15.44 -26.16 -5.18
N THR A 467 14.70 -26.20 -4.07
CA THR A 467 15.00 -27.05 -2.91
C THR A 467 14.89 -28.54 -3.27
N LEU A 468 13.87 -28.93 -4.04
CA LEU A 468 13.73 -30.31 -4.53
C LEU A 468 14.88 -30.71 -5.48
N ALA A 469 15.37 -29.78 -6.30
CA ALA A 469 16.52 -30.02 -7.17
C ALA A 469 17.80 -30.22 -6.36
N LEU A 470 18.02 -29.44 -5.30
CA LEU A 470 19.14 -29.62 -4.37
C LEU A 470 19.09 -31.01 -3.70
N LEU A 471 17.93 -31.41 -3.18
CA LEU A 471 17.74 -32.74 -2.59
C LEU A 471 18.00 -33.86 -3.59
N SER A 472 17.49 -33.74 -4.82
CA SER A 472 17.75 -34.73 -5.88
C SER A 472 19.23 -34.83 -6.24
N ASN A 473 19.97 -33.71 -6.22
CA ASN A 473 21.40 -33.71 -6.53
C ASN A 473 22.21 -34.36 -5.41
N LEU A 474 21.84 -34.15 -4.15
CA LEU A 474 22.46 -34.81 -3.00
C LEU A 474 22.27 -36.33 -3.03
N TYR A 475 21.06 -36.82 -3.32
CA TYR A 475 20.85 -38.26 -3.50
C TYR A 475 21.66 -38.84 -4.66
N ALA A 476 21.79 -38.10 -5.76
CA ALA A 476 22.61 -38.54 -6.89
C ALA A 476 24.12 -38.57 -6.54
N SER A 477 24.63 -37.62 -5.74
CA SER A 477 26.02 -37.64 -5.30
C SER A 477 26.33 -38.77 -4.32
N SER A 478 25.34 -39.23 -3.56
CA SER A 478 25.45 -40.40 -2.69
C SER A 478 25.03 -41.71 -3.37
N GLU A 479 25.04 -41.76 -4.71
CA GLU A 479 24.71 -42.93 -5.54
C GLU A 479 23.29 -43.52 -5.37
N ARG A 480 22.38 -42.80 -4.69
CA ARG A 480 20.97 -43.16 -4.48
C ARG A 480 20.09 -42.73 -5.66
N TRP A 481 20.35 -43.30 -6.82
CA TRP A 481 19.69 -42.93 -8.08
C TRP A 481 18.16 -43.09 -8.06
N ASP A 482 17.64 -44.10 -7.36
CA ASP A 482 16.20 -44.33 -7.24
C ASP A 482 15.47 -43.21 -6.51
N ASP A 483 16.04 -42.74 -5.39
CA ASP A 483 15.46 -41.65 -4.61
C ASP A 483 15.58 -40.31 -5.33
N ALA A 484 16.70 -40.06 -6.01
CA ALA A 484 16.85 -38.92 -6.90
C ALA A 484 15.77 -38.91 -8.01
N ASN A 485 15.49 -40.07 -8.62
CA ASN A 485 14.47 -40.21 -9.65
C ASN A 485 13.04 -40.01 -9.12
N LYS A 486 12.73 -40.46 -7.87
CA LYS A 486 11.45 -40.16 -7.22
C LYS A 486 11.24 -38.66 -7.01
N VAL A 487 12.27 -37.94 -6.54
CA VAL A 487 12.20 -36.48 -6.37
C VAL A 487 12.02 -35.78 -7.72
N ARG A 488 12.76 -36.17 -8.76
CA ARG A 488 12.60 -35.63 -10.13
C ARG A 488 11.21 -35.89 -10.71
N LYS A 489 10.60 -37.04 -10.43
CA LYS A 489 9.22 -37.34 -10.83
C LYS A 489 8.22 -36.39 -10.16
N THR A 490 8.44 -36.09 -8.88
CA THR A 490 7.65 -35.08 -8.14
C THR A 490 7.79 -33.70 -8.78
N ILE A 491 9.02 -33.28 -9.12
CA ILE A 491 9.28 -32.02 -9.84
C ILE A 491 8.54 -31.98 -11.20
N ARG A 492 8.51 -33.07 -11.96
CA ARG A 492 7.77 -33.13 -13.24
C ARG A 492 6.25 -33.06 -13.03
N GLY A 493 5.75 -33.63 -11.93
CA GLY A 493 4.32 -33.67 -11.61
C GLY A 493 3.73 -32.34 -11.13
N THR A 494 4.55 -31.40 -10.64
CA THR A 494 4.07 -30.08 -10.19
C THR A 494 3.79 -29.11 -11.35
N GLY A 495 4.16 -29.44 -12.60
CA GLY A 495 4.02 -28.55 -13.76
C GLY A 495 4.90 -27.29 -13.70
N LEU A 496 5.61 -27.07 -12.61
CA LEU A 496 6.56 -25.99 -12.40
C LEU A 496 7.85 -26.33 -13.13
N LYS A 497 8.11 -25.66 -14.25
CA LYS A 497 9.44 -25.71 -14.87
C LYS A 497 10.45 -25.09 -13.91
N LYS A 498 11.65 -25.67 -13.81
CA LYS A 498 12.80 -25.00 -13.20
C LYS A 498 12.93 -23.65 -13.91
N VAL A 499 12.55 -22.57 -13.25
CA VAL A 499 12.91 -21.22 -13.71
C VAL A 499 14.43 -21.20 -13.60
N ALA A 500 15.12 -21.07 -14.73
CA ALA A 500 16.56 -20.84 -14.69
C ALA A 500 16.79 -19.63 -13.79
N GLY A 501 17.80 -19.68 -12.92
CA GLY A 501 18.23 -18.48 -12.20
C GLY A 501 18.80 -17.54 -13.25
N CYS A 502 17.96 -16.67 -13.81
CA CYS A 502 18.39 -15.70 -14.79
C CYS A 502 18.96 -14.52 -14.01
N SER A 503 20.27 -14.30 -14.14
CA SER A 503 20.88 -13.02 -13.79
C SER A 503 20.81 -12.15 -15.04
N TRP A 504 20.13 -11.02 -14.93
CA TRP A 504 20.14 -10.02 -16.00
C TRP A 504 21.46 -9.27 -15.92
N VAL A 505 22.27 -9.38 -16.98
CA VAL A 505 23.50 -8.58 -17.12
C VAL A 505 23.21 -7.53 -18.16
N GLU A 506 23.23 -6.26 -17.74
CA GLU A 506 23.15 -5.13 -18.64
C GLU A 506 24.53 -4.97 -19.31
N LEU A 507 24.62 -5.28 -20.60
CA LEU A 507 25.84 -5.10 -21.38
C LEU A 507 25.91 -3.63 -21.84
N GLU A 508 26.91 -2.89 -21.37
CA GLU A 508 27.25 -1.57 -21.93
C GLU A 508 27.77 -1.74 -23.37
N THR A 509 26.89 -1.69 -24.36
CA THR A 509 27.33 -1.54 -25.76
C THR A 509 27.67 -0.08 -26.02
N SER A 510 28.97 0.22 -26.08
CA SER A 510 29.53 1.51 -26.47
C SER A 510 29.24 1.83 -27.94
N THR A 511 28.00 2.16 -28.29
CA THR A 511 27.64 2.88 -29.52
C THR A 511 26.28 3.57 -29.32
N ASN A 512 26.14 4.81 -29.83
CA ASN A 512 24.92 5.65 -29.77
C ASN A 512 23.71 5.10 -30.56
N ARG A 513 23.43 3.80 -30.45
CA ARG A 513 22.18 3.18 -30.90
C ARG A 513 21.68 2.25 -29.80
N LEU A 514 20.56 2.64 -29.19
CA LEU A 514 19.75 1.80 -28.31
C LEU A 514 19.17 0.64 -29.12
N ASP A 515 19.96 -0.41 -29.34
CA ASP A 515 19.44 -1.75 -29.60
C ASP A 515 19.62 -2.55 -28.31
N SER A 516 18.51 -2.70 -27.58
CA SER A 516 18.40 -3.46 -26.34
C SER A 516 18.61 -4.95 -26.60
N ASN A 517 19.84 -5.43 -26.47
CA ASN A 517 20.11 -6.86 -26.35
C ASN A 517 20.38 -7.19 -24.87
N LEU A 518 19.29 -7.39 -24.12
CA LEU A 518 19.32 -8.12 -22.85
C LEU A 518 19.67 -9.58 -23.18
N CYS A 519 20.89 -10.00 -22.86
CA CYS A 519 21.26 -11.41 -22.95
C CYS A 519 20.84 -12.13 -21.66
N VAL A 520 20.10 -13.21 -21.83
CA VAL A 520 19.83 -14.21 -20.77
C VAL A 520 21.11 -15.03 -20.61
N ALA A 521 21.71 -15.03 -19.43
CA ALA A 521 22.79 -15.96 -19.07
C ALA A 521 22.24 -17.35 -18.70
#